data_AF-A0A843GZ52-F1
#
_entry.id   AF-A0A843GZ52-F1
#
_cell.length_a   1.000
_cell.length_b   1.000
_cell.length_c   1.000
_cell.angle_alpha   90.00
_cell.angle_beta   90.00
_cell.angle_gamma   90.00
#
_symmetry.space_group_name_H-M   'P 1'
#
loop_
_entity.id
_entity.type
_entity.pdbx_description
1 polymer ?
#
loop_
_entity_poly.entity_id
_entity_poly.type
_entity_poly.pdbx_seq_one_letter_code
_entity_poly.pdbx_strand_id
1 'polypeptide(L)'
;MEAKEIAKLAQIASVLEVSGWPKPGNVHRTRNYDDMVFQDFAISAVVIGDTMEAVASQAKEIDDLSKAELGRYIFQAVDETNRWIETNTNLGIMMMCIPIAAAASISDRFDEIQENVGRLMDATTVEDAVNLYDAINVADAGGMGD
;
A
#
# COMPACT_ATOMS: atom_id res chain seq x y z
N MET A 1 -10.92 -13.50 4.04
CA MET A 1 -9.83 -14.25 3.34
C MET A 1 -8.64 -14.44 4.27
N GLU A 2 -7.71 -15.36 3.97
CA GLU A 2 -6.50 -15.52 4.79
C GLU A 2 -5.49 -14.40 4.51
N ALA A 3 -4.80 -13.90 5.54
CA ALA A 3 -3.91 -12.74 5.44
C ALA A 3 -2.80 -12.93 4.40
N LYS A 4 -2.20 -14.12 4.35
CA LYS A 4 -1.18 -14.50 3.37
C LYS A 4 -1.68 -14.51 1.93
N GLU A 5 -2.97 -14.79 1.71
CA GLU A 5 -3.58 -14.73 0.39
C GLU A 5 -3.77 -13.27 -0.04
N ILE A 6 -4.27 -12.42 0.87
CA ILE A 6 -4.42 -10.98 0.66
C ILE A 6 -3.08 -10.34 0.30
N ALA A 7 -2.02 -10.69 1.04
CA ALA A 7 -0.66 -10.20 0.77
C ALA A 7 -0.21 -10.52 -0.67
N LYS A 8 -0.36 -11.78 -1.09
CA LYS A 8 -0.02 -12.19 -2.47
C LYS A 8 -0.84 -11.43 -3.51
N LEU A 9 -2.12 -11.21 -3.25
CA LEU A 9 -2.98 -10.44 -4.17
C LEU A 9 -2.53 -8.99 -4.29
N ALA A 10 -2.13 -8.35 -3.18
CA ALA A 10 -1.57 -6.99 -3.20
C ALA A 10 -0.26 -6.93 -4.01
N GLN A 11 0.65 -7.91 -3.82
CA GLN A 11 1.89 -8.00 -4.61
C GLN A 11 1.59 -8.21 -6.10
N ILE A 12 0.70 -9.14 -6.44
CA ILE A 12 0.29 -9.42 -7.83
C ILE A 12 -0.34 -8.19 -8.47
N ALA A 13 -1.27 -7.52 -7.78
CA ALA A 13 -1.92 -6.31 -8.27
C ALA A 13 -0.90 -5.20 -8.55
N SER A 14 0.08 -5.02 -7.65
CA SER A 14 1.15 -4.02 -7.81
C SER A 14 2.06 -4.33 -9.00
N VAL A 15 2.43 -5.60 -9.22
CA VAL A 15 3.19 -6.00 -10.42
C VAL A 15 2.38 -5.77 -11.70
N LEU A 16 1.09 -6.07 -11.70
CA LEU A 16 0.21 -5.85 -12.86
C LEU A 16 0.07 -4.37 -13.20
N GLU A 17 0.03 -3.49 -12.20
CA GLU A 17 -0.06 -2.04 -12.34
C GLU A 17 1.10 -1.47 -13.19
N VAL A 18 2.35 -1.87 -12.90
CA VAL A 18 3.51 -1.41 -13.68
C VAL A 18 3.70 -2.19 -14.99
N SER A 19 3.17 -3.42 -15.07
CA SER A 19 3.24 -4.26 -16.27
C SER A 19 2.23 -3.88 -17.35
N GLY A 20 1.26 -3.02 -17.03
CA GLY A 20 0.25 -2.55 -17.98
C GLY A 20 0.87 -1.83 -19.19
N TRP A 21 0.36 -2.15 -20.39
CA TRP A 21 0.75 -1.47 -21.63
C TRP A 21 -0.46 -1.29 -22.56
N PRO A 22 -0.65 -0.09 -23.14
CA PRO A 22 0.10 1.14 -22.89
C PRO A 22 -0.30 1.81 -21.56
N LYS A 23 0.69 2.32 -20.80
CA LYS A 23 0.44 3.10 -19.57
C LYS A 23 0.76 4.58 -19.82
N PRO A 24 -0.24 5.48 -19.77
CA PRO A 24 -0.01 6.89 -20.05
C PRO A 24 0.75 7.55 -18.89
N GLY A 25 1.74 8.37 -19.24
CA GLY A 25 2.32 9.36 -18.32
C GLY A 25 3.18 8.83 -17.14
N ASN A 26 3.49 7.53 -17.08
CA ASN A 26 4.32 6.95 -16.01
C ASN A 26 5.23 5.82 -16.54
N VAL A 27 6.07 5.25 -15.67
CA VAL A 27 6.95 4.10 -15.95
C VAL A 27 6.12 2.86 -16.30
N HIS A 28 6.55 2.15 -17.33
CA HIS A 28 6.04 0.84 -17.72
C HIS A 28 7.12 0.07 -18.47
N ARG A 29 6.81 -1.15 -18.91
CA ARG A 29 7.77 -2.09 -19.52
C ARG A 29 8.67 -1.53 -20.64
N THR A 30 8.26 -0.49 -21.35
CA THR A 30 9.02 0.09 -22.48
C THR A 30 9.29 1.59 -22.30
N ARG A 31 9.12 2.13 -21.10
CA ARG A 31 9.36 3.54 -20.78
C ARG A 31 9.81 3.68 -19.34
N ASN A 32 11.01 4.24 -19.15
CA ASN A 32 11.57 4.60 -17.85
C ASN A 32 11.72 6.12 -17.74
N TYR A 33 12.00 6.61 -16.52
CA TYR A 33 12.63 7.90 -16.28
C TYR A 33 14.13 7.71 -16.00
N ASP A 34 14.88 8.81 -15.87
CA ASP A 34 16.34 8.75 -15.63
C ASP A 34 16.69 8.18 -14.24
N ASP A 35 15.78 8.35 -13.28
CA ASP A 35 15.90 8.02 -11.85
C ASP A 35 14.94 6.90 -11.40
N MET A 36 14.17 6.33 -12.34
CA MET A 36 13.10 5.38 -12.01
C MET A 36 12.81 4.44 -13.18
N VAL A 37 12.98 3.14 -12.94
CA VAL A 37 12.81 2.09 -13.97
C VAL A 37 11.75 1.05 -13.58
N PHE A 38 11.29 0.27 -14.56
CA PHE A 38 10.30 -0.79 -14.36
C PHE A 38 10.64 -1.75 -13.19
N GLN A 39 11.91 -2.13 -13.05
CA GLN A 39 12.38 -3.07 -12.04
C GLN A 39 12.16 -2.55 -10.62
N ASP A 40 12.24 -1.24 -10.42
CA ASP A 40 12.08 -0.60 -9.12
C ASP A 40 10.66 -0.85 -8.59
N PHE A 41 9.65 -0.66 -9.44
CA PHE A 41 8.26 -0.99 -9.11
C PHE A 41 8.04 -2.48 -8.89
N ALA A 42 8.69 -3.34 -9.67
CA ALA A 42 8.56 -4.79 -9.51
C ALA A 42 9.15 -5.27 -8.17
N ILE A 43 10.30 -4.71 -7.76
CA ILE A 43 10.90 -4.95 -6.44
C ILE A 43 9.97 -4.42 -5.35
N SER A 44 9.50 -3.18 -5.49
CA SER A 44 8.57 -2.52 -4.56
C SER A 44 7.29 -3.33 -4.36
N ALA A 45 6.78 -3.96 -5.43
CA ALA A 45 5.62 -4.84 -5.36
C ALA A 45 5.89 -6.14 -4.57
N VAL A 46 7.12 -6.63 -4.51
CA VAL A 46 7.48 -7.84 -3.75
C VAL A 46 7.68 -7.52 -2.27
N VAL A 47 8.44 -6.48 -1.94
CA VAL A 47 8.90 -6.20 -0.56
C VAL A 47 7.78 -5.79 0.39
N ILE A 48 6.64 -5.33 -0.14
CA ILE A 48 5.46 -4.98 0.66
C ILE A 48 4.70 -6.19 1.24
N GLY A 49 5.04 -7.42 0.82
CA GLY A 49 4.28 -8.63 1.13
C GLY A 49 4.07 -8.85 2.63
N ASP A 50 5.14 -8.74 3.42
CA ASP A 50 5.08 -8.96 4.87
C ASP A 50 4.21 -7.89 5.56
N THR A 51 4.28 -6.65 5.09
CA THR A 51 3.45 -5.55 5.60
C THR A 51 1.97 -5.77 5.29
N MET A 52 1.66 -6.26 4.08
CA MET A 52 0.28 -6.59 3.67
C MET A 52 -0.30 -7.77 4.48
N GLU A 53 0.52 -8.78 4.77
CA GLU A 53 0.10 -9.90 5.63
C GLU A 53 -0.14 -9.41 7.06
N ALA A 54 0.73 -8.53 7.57
CA ALA A 54 0.62 -8.00 8.91
C ALA A 54 -0.64 -7.13 9.11
N VAL A 55 -0.97 -6.23 8.18
CA VAL A 55 -2.20 -5.41 8.31
C VAL A 55 -3.46 -6.25 8.20
N ALA A 56 -3.48 -7.23 7.29
CA ALA A 56 -4.62 -8.14 7.15
C ALA A 56 -4.82 -9.02 8.40
N SER A 57 -3.73 -9.42 9.06
CA SER A 57 -3.81 -10.19 10.31
C SER A 57 -4.31 -9.30 11.45
N GLN A 58 -3.76 -8.09 11.59
CA GLN A 58 -4.16 -7.11 12.59
C GLN A 58 -5.65 -6.79 12.50
N ALA A 59 -6.14 -6.45 11.29
CA ALA A 59 -7.54 -6.06 11.10
C ALA A 59 -8.52 -7.18 11.46
N LYS A 60 -8.13 -8.45 11.30
CA LYS A 60 -8.96 -9.61 11.63
C LYS A 60 -9.12 -9.86 13.14
N GLU A 61 -8.17 -9.40 13.96
CA GLU A 61 -8.11 -9.68 15.40
C GLU A 61 -8.59 -8.54 16.30
N ILE A 62 -9.04 -7.42 15.72
CA ILE A 62 -9.47 -6.23 16.45
C ILE A 62 -11.00 -6.10 16.47
N ASP A 63 -11.54 -5.75 17.63
CA ASP A 63 -12.95 -5.38 17.78
C ASP A 63 -13.20 -3.88 17.49
N ASP A 64 -12.15 -3.07 17.64
CA ASP A 64 -12.17 -1.62 17.45
C ASP A 64 -11.37 -1.28 16.20
N LEU A 65 -12.06 -0.81 15.14
CA LEU A 65 -11.46 -0.51 13.84
C LEU A 65 -10.39 0.57 13.91
N SER A 66 -10.39 1.45 14.93
CA SER A 66 -9.32 2.45 15.10
C SER A 66 -7.96 1.83 15.41
N LYS A 67 -7.94 0.55 15.84
CA LYS A 67 -6.72 -0.24 16.09
C LYS A 67 -6.20 -0.96 14.84
N ALA A 68 -6.78 -0.69 13.66
CA ALA A 68 -6.23 -1.17 12.40
C ALA A 68 -4.90 -0.49 12.07
N GLU A 69 -4.68 0.72 12.57
CA GLU A 69 -3.42 1.47 12.46
C GLU A 69 -2.92 1.58 11.01
N LEU A 70 -3.84 1.90 10.07
CA LEU A 70 -3.57 1.92 8.64
C LEU A 70 -2.36 2.79 8.30
N GLY A 71 -2.22 3.95 8.94
CA GLY A 71 -1.11 4.87 8.72
C GLY A 71 0.23 4.24 9.10
N ARG A 72 0.29 3.50 10.22
CA ARG A 72 1.50 2.77 10.65
C ARG A 72 1.95 1.79 9.58
N TYR A 73 1.02 1.04 9.00
CA TYR A 73 1.36 0.08 7.94
C TYR A 73 1.74 0.76 6.62
N ILE A 74 1.13 1.91 6.28
CA ILE A 74 1.56 2.72 5.12
C ILE A 74 3.01 3.15 5.28
N PHE A 75 3.35 3.71 6.45
CA PHE A 75 4.73 4.08 6.77
C PHE A 75 5.68 2.89 6.68
N GLN A 76 5.35 1.76 7.30
CA GLN A 76 6.20 0.56 7.27
C GLN A 76 6.44 0.02 5.86
N ALA A 77 5.41 0.01 5.01
CA ALA A 77 5.55 -0.45 3.63
C ALA A 77 6.46 0.47 2.80
N VAL A 78 6.33 1.78 3.00
CA VAL A 78 7.14 2.78 2.31
C VAL A 78 8.58 2.76 2.82
N ASP A 79 8.79 2.71 4.13
CA ASP A 79 10.13 2.58 4.73
C ASP A 79 10.83 1.30 4.27
N GLU A 80 10.11 0.17 4.23
CA GLU A 80 10.67 -1.07 3.70
C GLU A 80 11.06 -0.92 2.23
N THR A 81 10.20 -0.33 1.40
CA THR A 81 10.51 -0.09 0.00
C THR A 81 11.76 0.79 -0.17
N ASN A 82 11.88 1.85 0.64
CA ASN A 82 13.01 2.78 0.60
C ASN A 82 14.36 2.11 0.93
N ARG A 83 14.37 0.99 1.68
CA ARG A 83 15.59 0.21 1.93
C ARG A 83 16.12 -0.52 0.70
N TRP A 84 15.27 -0.76 -0.29
CA TRP A 84 15.63 -1.45 -1.53
C TRP A 84 15.80 -0.48 -2.70
N ILE A 85 14.96 0.56 -2.74
CA ILE A 85 14.86 1.51 -3.84
C ILE A 85 14.72 2.92 -3.26
N GLU A 86 15.69 3.80 -3.49
CA GLU A 86 15.70 5.20 -3.02
C GLU A 86 14.80 6.13 -3.87
N THR A 87 13.70 5.61 -4.44
CA THR A 87 12.78 6.36 -5.31
C THR A 87 11.32 6.04 -4.97
N ASN A 88 10.44 7.04 -5.06
CA ASN A 88 9.00 6.85 -4.85
C ASN A 88 8.34 6.02 -5.96
N THR A 89 8.14 4.74 -5.71
CA THR A 89 7.50 3.81 -6.66
C THR A 89 6.09 3.40 -6.24
N ASN A 90 5.77 3.48 -4.94
CA ASN A 90 4.58 2.79 -4.42
C ASN A 90 3.81 3.51 -3.31
N LEU A 91 4.14 4.76 -2.93
CA LEU A 91 3.38 5.48 -1.87
C LEU A 91 1.87 5.48 -2.16
N GLY A 92 1.48 5.90 -3.37
CA GLY A 92 0.07 5.92 -3.77
C GLY A 92 -0.56 4.53 -3.83
N ILE A 93 0.22 3.50 -4.19
CA ILE A 93 -0.23 2.11 -4.16
C ILE A 93 -0.47 1.68 -2.71
N MET A 94 0.40 2.04 -1.76
CA MET A 94 0.27 1.66 -0.36
C MET A 94 -0.93 2.34 0.29
N MET A 95 -1.16 3.62 0.00
CA MET A 95 -2.34 4.36 0.45
C MET A 95 -3.65 3.72 -0.01
N MET A 96 -3.66 3.02 -1.15
CA MET A 96 -4.84 2.29 -1.64
C MET A 96 -4.91 0.84 -1.13
N CYS A 97 -3.82 0.10 -1.25
CA CYS A 97 -3.80 -1.34 -1.01
C CYS A 97 -3.90 -1.69 0.47
N ILE A 98 -3.38 -0.88 1.39
CA ILE A 98 -3.42 -1.18 2.82
C ILE A 98 -4.85 -1.13 3.38
N PRO A 99 -5.64 -0.08 3.15
CA PRO A 99 -7.06 -0.09 3.54
C PRO A 99 -7.85 -1.23 2.89
N ILE A 100 -7.58 -1.56 1.62
CA ILE A 100 -8.24 -2.67 0.91
C ILE A 100 -7.85 -4.02 1.53
N ALA A 101 -6.59 -4.22 1.89
CA ALA A 101 -6.10 -5.44 2.52
C ALA A 101 -6.76 -5.67 3.89
N ALA A 102 -6.79 -4.63 4.73
CA ALA A 102 -7.49 -4.65 6.00
C ALA A 102 -9.00 -4.94 5.83
N ALA A 103 -9.66 -4.28 4.87
CA ALA A 103 -11.07 -4.51 4.59
C ALA A 103 -11.34 -5.93 4.09
N ALA A 104 -10.50 -6.46 3.20
CA ALA A 104 -10.63 -7.82 2.67
C ALA A 104 -10.46 -8.91 3.75
N SER A 105 -9.69 -8.65 4.80
CA SER A 105 -9.55 -9.58 5.93
C SER A 105 -10.77 -9.66 6.83
N ILE A 106 -11.53 -8.57 6.96
CA ILE A 106 -12.74 -8.49 7.80
C ILE A 106 -14.06 -8.65 7.03
N SER A 107 -13.97 -8.87 5.72
CA SER A 107 -15.14 -9.09 4.87
C SER A 107 -15.36 -10.59 4.64
N ASP A 108 -16.61 -11.02 4.74
CA ASP A 108 -17.01 -12.39 4.42
C ASP A 108 -17.30 -12.54 2.92
N ARG A 109 -17.76 -11.46 2.29
CA ARG A 109 -18.09 -11.41 0.85
C ARG A 109 -17.39 -10.25 0.14
N PHE A 110 -17.18 -10.41 -1.17
CA PHE A 110 -16.48 -9.41 -1.98
C PHE A 110 -17.20 -8.06 -2.04
N ASP A 111 -18.54 -8.06 -2.06
CA ASP A 111 -19.38 -6.86 -2.08
C ASP A 111 -19.30 -6.02 -0.79
N GLU A 112 -18.80 -6.60 0.31
CA GLU A 112 -18.63 -5.91 1.60
C GLU A 112 -17.31 -5.15 1.70
N ILE A 113 -16.34 -5.45 0.84
CA ILE A 113 -14.99 -4.86 0.92
C ILE A 113 -15.06 -3.34 0.82
N GLN A 114 -15.85 -2.80 -0.11
CA GLN A 114 -15.95 -1.35 -0.30
C GLN A 114 -16.54 -0.65 0.93
N GLU A 115 -17.58 -1.23 1.54
CA GLU A 115 -18.17 -0.70 2.77
C GLU A 115 -17.16 -0.74 3.92
N ASN A 116 -16.46 -1.86 4.08
CA ASN A 116 -15.46 -2.02 5.13
C ASN A 116 -14.23 -1.12 4.94
N VAL A 117 -13.82 -0.81 3.71
CA VAL A 117 -12.83 0.25 3.44
C VAL A 117 -13.33 1.58 4.00
N GLY A 118 -14.58 1.96 3.72
CA GLY A 118 -15.16 3.19 4.24
C GLY A 118 -15.14 3.24 5.77
N ARG A 119 -15.57 2.16 6.42
CA ARG A 119 -15.57 2.05 7.89
C ARG A 119 -14.18 2.14 8.51
N LEU A 120 -13.19 1.52 7.88
CA LEU A 120 -11.78 1.58 8.32
C LEU A 120 -11.20 2.99 8.14
N MET A 121 -11.49 3.66 7.02
CA MET A 121 -11.06 5.03 6.77
C MET A 121 -11.69 6.01 7.76
N ASP A 122 -12.99 5.88 8.05
CA ASP A 122 -13.70 6.71 9.04
C ASP A 122 -13.17 6.49 10.47
N ALA A 123 -12.57 5.33 10.74
CA ALA A 123 -11.99 4.98 12.04
C ALA A 123 -10.52 5.41 12.20
N THR A 124 -9.89 5.97 11.15
CA THR A 124 -8.51 6.45 11.24
C THR A 124 -8.35 7.54 12.29
N THR A 125 -7.15 7.58 12.86
CA THR A 125 -6.80 8.45 13.98
C THR A 125 -5.82 9.54 13.57
N VAL A 126 -5.54 10.48 14.48
CA VAL A 126 -4.48 11.47 14.28
C VAL A 126 -3.12 10.80 14.09
N GLU A 127 -2.88 9.67 14.77
CA GLU A 127 -1.64 8.92 14.65
C GLU A 127 -1.49 8.30 13.25
N ASP A 128 -2.60 7.85 12.64
CA ASP A 128 -2.57 7.39 11.24
C ASP A 128 -2.18 8.51 10.29
N ALA A 129 -2.68 9.72 10.53
CA ALA A 129 -2.29 10.89 9.75
C ALA A 129 -0.80 11.22 9.93
N VAL A 130 -0.28 11.22 11.16
CA VAL A 130 1.16 11.45 11.43
C VAL A 130 2.02 10.43 10.67
N ASN A 131 1.71 9.14 10.79
CA ASN A 131 2.46 8.10 10.09
C ASN A 131 2.36 8.24 8.56
N LEU A 132 1.22 8.69 8.02
CA LEU A 132 1.09 8.97 6.59
C LEU A 132 2.00 10.14 6.16
N TYR A 133 2.11 11.20 6.96
CA TYR A 133 3.05 12.29 6.69
C TYR A 133 4.50 11.82 6.75
N ASP A 134 4.85 10.96 7.72
CA ASP A 134 6.18 10.37 7.78
C ASP A 134 6.46 9.50 6.54
N ALA A 135 5.46 8.75 6.06
CA ALA A 135 5.57 7.98 4.82
C ALA A 135 5.79 8.87 3.59
N ILE A 136 5.08 10.00 3.52
CA ILE A 136 5.25 11.02 2.47
C ILE A 136 6.69 11.56 2.47
N ASN A 137 7.23 11.86 3.65
CA ASN A 137 8.58 12.38 3.82
C ASN A 137 9.64 11.35 3.43
N VAL A 138 9.48 10.09 3.85
CA VAL A 138 10.41 8.99 3.50
C VAL A 138 10.39 8.70 2.01
N ALA A 139 9.23 8.77 1.37
CA ALA A 139 9.11 8.56 -0.07
C ALA A 139 9.68 9.70 -0.92
N ASP A 140 10.03 10.86 -0.33
CA ASP A 140 10.38 12.08 -1.07
C ASP A 140 9.35 12.42 -2.17
N ALA A 141 8.07 12.40 -1.79
CA ALA A 141 6.98 12.56 -2.75
C ALA A 141 6.92 14.00 -3.29
N GLY A 142 7.17 14.16 -4.59
CA GLY A 142 7.08 15.46 -5.27
C GLY A 142 5.71 16.13 -5.16
N GLY A 143 5.70 17.47 -5.15
CA GLY A 143 4.47 18.28 -5.18
C GLY A 143 3.85 18.59 -3.81
N MET A 144 4.54 18.27 -2.71
CA MET A 144 4.06 18.50 -1.33
C MET A 144 4.43 19.89 -0.76
N GLY A 145 5.28 20.67 -1.45
CA GLY A 145 5.83 21.93 -0.92
C GLY A 145 6.97 21.68 0.09
N ASP A 146 7.73 22.74 0.41
CA ASP A 146 8.79 22.70 1.43
C ASP A 146 8.22 22.61 2.86
#